data_AF-A0A1Y5HA95-F1
#
_entry.id   AF-A0A1Y5HA95-F1
#
_cell.length_a   1.000
_cell.length_b   1.000
_cell.length_c   1.000
_cell.angle_alpha   90.00
_cell.angle_beta   90.00
_cell.angle_gamma   90.00
#
_symmetry.space_group_name_H-M   'P 1'
#
loop_
_entity.id
_entity.type
_entity.pdbx_description
1 polymer ?
#
loop_
_entity_poly.entity_id
_entity_poly.type
_entity_poly.pdbx_seq_one_letter_code
_entity_poly.pdbx_strand_id
1 'polypeptide(L)' 'MLLVPLEDALGLHEQVNIPGTIDEHPNWRRRLPYTINEFWQHQDMNNLVGVMNQERPKG' A
#
# COMPACT_ATOMS: atom_id res chain seq x y z
N MET A 1 8.54 15.01 -4.15
CA MET A 1 8.16 13.64 -4.54
C MET A 1 7.51 12.98 -3.34
N LEU A 2 6.32 12.41 -3.50
CA LEU A 2 5.63 11.67 -2.43
C LEU A 2 5.42 10.23 -2.91
N LEU A 3 5.68 9.28 -2.02
CA LEU A 3 5.47 7.85 -2.26
C LEU A 3 4.61 7.30 -1.12
N VAL A 4 3.59 6.53 -1.48
CA VAL A 4 2.69 5.89 -0.52
C VAL A 4 2.78 4.38 -0.74
N PRO A 5 3.08 3.57 0.30
CA PRO A 5 3.01 2.12 0.21
C PRO A 5 1.61 1.65 -0.17
N LEU A 6 1.52 0.61 -0.99
CA LEU A 6 0.22 0.07 -1.42
C LEU A 6 -0.52 -0.58 -0.27
N GLU A 7 0.22 -1.16 0.68
CA GLU A 7 -0.30 -1.74 1.91
C GLU A 7 -1.06 -0.71 2.74
N ASP A 8 -0.52 0.49 2.92
CA ASP A 8 -1.18 1.57 3.65
C ASP A 8 -2.44 2.04 2.93
N ALA A 9 -2.35 2.18 1.61
CA ALA A 9 -3.47 2.60 0.78
C ALA A 9 -4.64 1.59 0.78
N LEU A 10 -4.33 0.32 1.07
CA LEU A 10 -5.27 -0.79 1.20
C LEU A 10 -5.62 -1.14 2.66
N GLY A 11 -5.06 -0.41 3.65
CA GLY A 11 -5.28 -0.69 5.07
C GLY A 11 -4.74 -2.05 5.55
N LEU A 12 -3.71 -2.59 4.91
CA LEU A 12 -3.09 -3.86 5.28
C LEU A 12 -2.13 -3.65 6.46
N HIS A 13 -2.34 -4.42 7.52
CA HIS A 13 -1.61 -4.23 8.78
C HIS A 13 -0.33 -5.06 8.87
N GLU A 14 -0.18 -6.09 8.03
CA GLU A 14 0.94 -7.02 8.13
C GLU A 14 2.13 -6.56 7.29
N GLN A 15 3.30 -6.48 7.93
CA GLN A 15 4.53 -6.04 7.28
C GLN A 15 5.10 -7.13 6.35
N VAL A 16 5.60 -6.71 5.19
CA VAL A 16 6.28 -7.61 4.22
C VAL A 16 7.64 -8.09 4.73
N ASN A 17 8.21 -7.41 5.72
CA ASN A 17 9.49 -7.74 6.32
C ASN A 17 9.55 -7.29 7.78
N ILE A 18 10.07 -8.15 8.66
CA ILE A 18 10.39 -7.85 10.06
C ILE A 18 11.91 -7.98 10.24
N PRO A 19 12.65 -6.87 10.45
CA PRO A 19 14.09 -6.91 10.65
C PRO A 19 14.51 -7.83 11.80
N GLY A 20 15.58 -8.59 11.59
CA GLY A 20 16.13 -9.49 12.61
C GLY A 20 15.44 -10.86 12.71
N THR A 21 14.54 -11.19 11.78
CA THR A 21 13.92 -12.52 11.68
C THR A 21 14.42 -13.25 10.44
N ILE A 22 14.51 -14.57 10.52
CA ILE A 22 14.85 -15.43 9.38
C ILE A 22 13.76 -16.48 9.20
N ASP A 23 13.45 -17.22 10.27
CA ASP A 23 12.51 -18.34 10.25
C ASP A 23 11.16 -18.01 10.91
N GLU A 24 11.08 -16.90 11.65
CA GLU A 24 9.90 -16.51 12.45
C GLU A 24 8.84 -15.78 11.64
N HIS A 25 9.24 -15.05 10.60
CA HIS A 25 8.34 -14.31 9.72
C HIS A 25 8.62 -14.65 8.25
N PRO A 26 7.60 -14.84 7.41
CA PRO A 26 7.77 -15.09 5.97
C PRO A 26 8.18 -13.80 5.22
N ASN A 27 9.35 -13.25 5.55
CA ASN A 27 9.91 -12.04 4.95
C ASN A 27 9.93 -12.16 3.42
N TRP A 28 9.49 -11.10 2.73
CA TRP A 28 9.54 -10.96 1.27
C TRP A 28 8.69 -11.96 0.48
N ARG A 29 7.82 -12.72 1.15
CA ARG A 29 7.01 -13.79 0.52
C ARG A 29 5.52 -13.44 0.45
N ARG A 30 5.13 -12.25 0.90
CA ARG A 30 3.73 -11.83 0.92
C ARG A 30 3.35 -11.10 -0.36
N ARG A 31 2.26 -11.55 -0.98
CA ARG A 31 1.58 -10.86 -2.09
C ARG A 31 0.47 -9.98 -1.53
N LEU A 32 0.11 -8.93 -2.27
CA LEU A 32 -1.13 -8.20 -1.99
C LEU A 32 -2.34 -9.14 -2.16
N PRO A 33 -3.40 -9.00 -1.35
CA PRO A 33 -4.57 -9.88 -1.39
C PRO A 33 -5.52 -9.56 -2.55
N TYR A 34 -5.24 -8.51 -3.33
CA TYR A 34 -6.06 -8.05 -4.44
C TYR A 34 -5.30 -8.09 -5.76
N THR A 35 -6.02 -8.37 -6.85
CA THR A 35 -5.52 -8.18 -8.21
C THR A 35 -5.43 -6.69 -8.56
N ILE A 36 -4.71 -6.36 -9.65
CA ILE A 36 -4.63 -4.98 -10.15
C ILE A 36 -6.02 -4.41 -10.49
N ASN A 37 -6.95 -5.23 -10.99
CA ASN A 37 -8.29 -4.77 -11.33
C ASN A 37 -9.12 -4.48 -10.08
N GLU A 38 -9.05 -5.34 -9.06
CA GLU A 38 -9.74 -5.14 -7.78
C GLU A 38 -9.17 -3.95 -7.01
N PHE A 39 -7.86 -3.72 -7.11
CA PHE A 39 -7.17 -2.59 -6.51
C PHE A 39 -7.80 -1.24 -6.91
N TRP A 40 -8.09 -1.04 -8.20
CA TRP A 40 -8.72 0.21 -8.69
C TRP A 40 -10.21 0.34 -8.36
N GLN A 41 -10.85 -0.76 -7.94
CA GLN A 41 -12.24 -0.75 -7.50
C GLN A 41 -12.38 -0.39 -6.01
N HIS A 42 -11.29 -0.36 -5.25
CA HIS A 42 -11.32 -0.04 -3.83
C HIS A 42 -11.60 1.45 -3.60
N GLN A 43 -12.64 1.77 -2.82
CA GLN A 43 -13.03 3.17 -2.57
C GLN A 43 -11.91 3.96 -1.89
N ASP A 44 -11.18 3.33 -0.95
CA ASP A 44 -10.09 3.99 -0.23
C ASP A 44 -8.94 4.40 -1.16
N MET A 45 -8.66 3.61 -2.21
CA MET A 45 -7.68 3.99 -3.23
C MET A 45 -8.10 5.25 -3.98
N ASN A 46 -9.36 5.30 -4.40
CA ASN A 46 -9.89 6.45 -5.12
C ASN A 46 -9.91 7.72 -4.24
N ASN A 47 -10.27 7.56 -2.96
CA ASN A 47 -10.24 8.65 -1.99
C ASN A 47 -8.81 9.17 -1.75
N LEU A 48 -7.87 8.27 -1.51
CA LEU A 48 -6.45 8.60 -1.29
C LEU A 48 -5.89 9.36 -2.49
N VAL A 49 -6.07 8.83 -3.70
CA VAL A 49 -5.59 9.49 -4.93
C VAL A 49 -6.24 10.86 -5.10
N GLY A 50 -7.53 11.00 -4.79
CA GLY A 50 -8.25 12.28 -4.80
C GLY A 50 -7.61 13.33 -3.89
N VAL A 51 -7.40 12.99 -2.62
CA VAL A 51 -6.75 13.86 -1.63
C VAL A 51 -5.32 14.20 -2.06
N MET A 52 -4.54 13.19 -2.47
CA MET A 52 -3.14 13.40 -2.88
C MET A 52 -3.02 14.32 -4.10
N ASN A 53 -3.97 14.27 -5.03
CA ASN A 53 -4.00 15.17 -6.18
C ASN A 53 -4.44 16.59 -5.82
N GLN A 54 -5.32 16.75 -4.83
CA GLN A 54 -5.71 18.06 -4.32
C GLN A 54 -4.56 18.77 -3.59
N GLU A 55 -3.85 18.03 -2.73
CA GLU A 55 -2.79 18.57 -1.88
C GLU A 55 -1.43 18.71 -2.60
N ARG A 56 -1.24 18.04 -3.73
CA ARG A 56 0.01 18.12 -4.49
C ARG A 56 0.26 19.58 -4.91
N PRO A 57 1.39 20.20 -4.48
CA PRO A 57 1.71 21.56 -4.86
C PRO A 57 1.74 21.70 -6.38
N LYS A 58 0.97 22.65 -6.91
CA LYS A 58 1.01 23.02 -8.33
C LYS A 58 2.15 24.01 -8.53
N GLY A 59 3.32 23.46 -8.86
CA GLY A 59 4.41 24.23 -9.46
C GLY A 59 4.12 24.50 -10.93
#